data_AF-A0A8G1QV74-F1
#
_entry.id   AF-A0A8G1QV74-F1
#
_cell.length_a   1.000
_cell.length_b   1.000
_cell.length_c   1.000
_cell.angle_alpha   90.00
_cell.angle_beta   90.00
_cell.angle_gamma   90.00
#
_symmetry.space_group_name_H-M   'P 1'
#
loop_
_entity.id
_entity.type
_entity.pdbx_description
1 polymer ?
#
loop_
_entity_poly.entity_id
_entity_poly.type
_entity_poly.pdbx_seq_one_letter_code
_entity_poly.pdbx_strand_id
1 'polypeptide(L)' 'MAKQYLGQGHAGGDHVMESFDGHAEILLENWDILGRLRADPYYTEVVEPSEAKLIDKASVVRRVGYEEVWVAEGKAVE' A
#
# COMPACT_ATOMS: atom_id res chain seq x y z
N MET A 1 7.95 12.82 18.42
CA MET A 1 8.63 12.08 17.33
C MET A 1 7.69 11.54 16.23
N ALA A 2 6.41 11.95 16.16
CA ALA A 2 5.47 11.44 15.13
C ALA A 2 5.28 12.36 13.90
N LYS A 3 5.83 13.59 13.92
CA LYS A 3 5.62 14.61 12.87
C LYS A 3 6.55 14.49 11.66
N GLN A 4 7.55 13.61 11.69
CA GLN A 4 8.51 13.45 10.59
C GLN A 4 8.06 12.47 9.48
N TYR A 5 6.93 11.77 9.67
CA TYR A 5 6.43 10.78 8.69
C TYR A 5 5.12 11.20 8.00
N LEU A 6 4.49 12.29 8.44
CA LEU A 6 3.36 12.90 7.74
C LEU A 6 3.93 13.87 6.72
N GLY A 7 4.05 13.39 5.48
CA GLY A 7 4.67 14.07 4.35
C GLY A 7 4.33 15.55 4.29
N GLN A 8 5.36 16.39 4.39
CA GLN A 8 5.26 17.79 4.01
C GLN A 8 5.20 17.86 2.49
N GLY A 9 4.05 18.26 1.97
CA GLY A 9 3.82 18.55 0.56
C GLY A 9 2.63 17.78 0.01
N HIS A 10 1.71 18.47 -0.64
CA HIS A 10 0.83 17.83 -1.61
C HIS A 10 1.72 17.09 -2.61
N ALA A 11 1.66 15.76 -2.58
CA ALA A 11 2.26 14.95 -3.61
C ALA A 11 1.47 15.21 -4.89
N GLY A 12 1.92 16.18 -5.70
CA GLY A 12 1.59 16.20 -7.11
C GLY A 12 1.92 14.82 -7.67
N GLY A 13 0.92 14.15 -8.23
CA GLY A 13 0.90 12.70 -8.44
C GLY A 13 2.06 12.11 -9.25
N ASP A 14 2.79 12.91 -10.02
CA ASP A 14 3.77 12.39 -10.99
C ASP A 14 5.24 12.47 -10.57
N HIS A 15 5.68 13.47 -9.81
CA HIS A 15 7.13 13.72 -9.64
C HIS A 15 7.83 12.85 -8.57
N VAL A 16 7.09 12.12 -7.74
CA VAL A 16 7.69 11.23 -6.72
C VAL A 16 8.17 9.91 -7.34
N MET A 17 7.54 9.48 -8.44
CA MET A 17 7.78 8.19 -9.10
C MET A 17 9.17 8.08 -9.75
N GLU A 18 9.79 9.19 -10.17
CA GLU A 18 11.10 9.18 -10.84
C GLU A 18 12.25 8.63 -9.99
N SER A 19 12.06 8.58 -8.67
CA SER A 19 13.05 8.07 -7.71
C SER A 19 12.86 6.61 -7.29
N PHE A 20 11.85 5.92 -7.82
CA PHE A 20 11.52 4.54 -7.46
C PHE A 20 11.54 3.63 -8.69
N ASP A 21 12.10 2.43 -8.53
CA ASP A 21 12.17 1.41 -9.59
C ASP A 21 10.81 0.75 -9.89
N GLY A 22 9.78 1.03 -9.09
CA GLY A 22 8.44 0.50 -9.27
C GLY A 22 7.43 1.08 -8.28
N HIS A 23 6.15 0.91 -8.62
CA HIS A 23 5.02 1.34 -7.81
C HIS A 23 3.93 0.27 -7.81
N ALA A 24 3.33 0.05 -6.64
CA ALA A 24 2.17 -0.80 -6.47
C ALA A 24 1.14 -0.10 -5.60
N GLU A 25 -0.10 -0.08 -6.07
CA GLU A 25 -1.26 0.38 -5.32
C GLU A 25 -2.16 -0.81 -5.03
N ILE A 26 -2.58 -0.94 -3.77
CA ILE A 26 -3.39 -2.07 -3.30
C ILE A 26 -4.55 -1.49 -2.51
N LEU A 27 -5.76 -1.73 -3.02
CA LEU A 27 -7.00 -1.45 -2.32
C LEU A 27 -7.34 -2.64 -1.42
N LEU A 28 -7.69 -2.34 -0.17
CA LEU A 28 -8.05 -3.34 0.83
C LEU A 28 -9.44 -3.02 1.37
N GLU A 29 -10.28 -4.05 1.54
CA GLU A 29 -11.59 -3.87 2.18
C GLU A 29 -11.47 -3.47 3.65
N ASN A 30 -10.45 -4.00 4.35
CA ASN A 30 -10.13 -3.63 5.72
C ASN A 30 -8.67 -3.97 6.09
N TRP A 31 -8.20 -3.37 7.18
CA TRP A 31 -6.84 -3.57 7.70
C TRP A 31 -6.55 -4.99 8.18
N ASP A 32 -7.58 -5.75 8.59
CA ASP A 32 -7.40 -7.11 9.09
C ASP A 32 -6.88 -8.07 8.01
N ILE A 33 -7.01 -7.71 6.72
CA ILE A 33 -6.42 -8.46 5.62
C ILE A 33 -4.90 -8.57 5.79
N LEU A 34 -4.20 -7.54 6.30
CA LEU A 34 -2.75 -7.59 6.47
C LEU A 34 -2.32 -8.64 7.50
N GLY A 35 -3.09 -8.78 8.59
CA GLY A 35 -2.87 -9.83 9.58
C GLY A 35 -3.09 -11.22 8.99
N ARG A 36 -4.16 -11.38 8.20
CA ARG A 36 -4.49 -12.63 7.51
C ARG A 36 -3.41 -13.02 6.49
N LEU A 37 -2.90 -12.07 5.71
CA LEU A 37 -1.81 -12.28 4.75
C LEU A 37 -0.56 -12.82 5.45
N ARG A 38 -0.22 -12.29 6.62
CA ARG A 38 0.94 -12.75 7.42
C ARG A 38 0.75 -14.14 8.03
N ALA A 39 -0.49 -14.61 8.15
CA ALA A 39 -0.82 -15.94 8.63
C ALA A 39 -0.99 -16.96 7.50
N ASP A 40 -0.98 -16.53 6.24
CA ASP A 40 -1.17 -17.40 5.07
C ASP A 40 0.11 -18.19 4.76
N PRO A 41 0.08 -19.55 4.86
CA PRO A 41 1.24 -20.38 4.53
C PRO A 41 1.76 -20.16 3.12
N TYR A 42 0.87 -19.94 2.14
CA TYR A 42 1.27 -19.72 0.75
C TYR A 42 2.04 -18.41 0.61
N TYR A 43 1.61 -17.35 1.31
CA TYR A 43 2.35 -16.09 1.31
C TYR A 43 3.76 -16.28 1.88
N THR A 44 3.89 -16.95 3.03
CA THR A 44 5.19 -17.15 3.69
C THR A 44 6.12 -18.11 2.94
N GLU A 45 5.59 -19.17 2.33
CA GLU A 45 6.40 -20.21 1.71
C GLU A 45 6.75 -19.92 0.24
N VAL A 46 5.92 -19.15 -0.47
CA VAL A 46 6.06 -18.95 -1.92
C VAL A 46 6.26 -17.48 -2.27
N VAL A 47 5.39 -16.59 -1.78
CA VAL A 47 5.35 -15.18 -2.22
C VAL A 47 6.48 -14.39 -1.60
N GLU A 48 6.61 -14.39 -0.28
CA GLU A 48 7.62 -13.62 0.45
C GLU A 48 9.07 -13.94 0.02
N PRO A 49 9.47 -15.22 -0.18
CA PRO A 49 10.78 -15.56 -0.73
C PRO A 49 11.01 -15.06 -2.16
N SER A 50 9.94 -14.94 -2.96
CA SER A 50 10.01 -14.40 -4.32
C SER A 50 10.14 -12.89 -4.30
N GLU A 51 9.36 -12.19 -3.46
CA GLU A 51 9.46 -10.75 -3.26
C GLU A 51 10.86 -10.34 -2.80
N ALA A 52 11.47 -11.10 -1.88
CA ALA A 52 12.81 -10.80 -1.36
C ALA A 52 13.92 -10.87 -2.43
N LYS A 53 13.68 -11.53 -3.57
CA LYS A 53 14.62 -11.57 -4.70
C LYS A 53 14.43 -10.40 -5.67
N LEU A 54 13.24 -9.79 -5.66
CA LEU A 54 12.83 -8.79 -6.65
C LEU A 54 12.78 -7.38 -6.06
N ILE A 55 12.55 -7.27 -4.75
CA ILE A 55 12.27 -6.02 -4.06
C ILE A 55 13.09 -5.96 -2.79
N ASP A 56 13.86 -4.89 -2.62
CA ASP A 56 14.42 -4.56 -1.31
C ASP A 56 13.30 -4.01 -0.41
N LYS A 57 12.75 -4.88 0.45
CA LYS A 57 11.64 -4.52 1.35
C LYS A 57 12.00 -3.38 2.31
N ALA A 58 13.28 -3.12 2.57
CA ALA A 58 13.74 -2.04 3.45
C ALA A 58 13.72 -0.67 2.77
N SER A 59 13.82 -0.62 1.44
CA SER A 59 13.75 0.63 0.66
C SER A 59 12.32 1.06 0.32
N VAL A 60 11.33 0.18 0.52
CA VAL A 60 9.92 0.44 0.21
C VAL A 60 9.33 1.54 1.10
N VAL A 61 8.89 2.63 0.47
CA VAL A 61 8.07 3.66 1.10
C VAL A 61 6.59 3.32 0.94
N ARG A 62 5.84 3.26 2.05
CA ARG A 62 4.41 2.94 2.04
C ARG A 62 3.59 4.19 2.33
N ARG A 63 2.60 4.46 1.51
CA ARG A 63 1.55 5.44 1.79
C ARG A 63 0.27 4.70 2.07
N VAL A 64 -0.46 5.20 3.06
CA VAL A 64 -1.72 4.64 3.50
C VAL A 64 -2.75 5.75 3.39
N GLY A 65 -3.71 5.56 2.50
CA GLY A 65 -4.87 6.43 2.33
C GLY A 65 -6.15 5.68 2.63
N TYR A 66 -7.23 6.43 2.83
CA TYR A 66 -8.58 5.90 2.79
C TYR A 66 -9.31 6.70 1.72
N GLU A 67 -10.03 6.01 0.84
CA GLU A 67 -10.98 6.62 -0.07
C GLU A 67 -12.37 6.39 0.51
N GLU A 68 -13.04 7.47 0.92
CA GLU A 68 -14.45 7.41 1.30
C GLU A 68 -15.27 7.46 0.02
N VAL A 69 -15.80 6.30 -0.39
CA VAL A 69 -16.79 6.22 -1.47
C VAL A 69 -18.17 6.14 -0.81
N TRP A 70 -18.98 7.17 -1.01
CA TRP A 70 -20.37 7.14 -0.57
C TRP A 70 -21.13 6.14 -1.42
N VAL A 71 -21.87 5.23 -0.80
CA VAL A 71 -22.68 4.23 -1.52
C VAL A 71 -24.15 4.47 -1.23
N ALA A 72 -24.93 4.80 -2.26
CA ALA A 72 -26.39 4.90 -2.21
C ALA A 72 -27.01 3.87 -3.16
N GLU A 73 -27.99 3.10 -2.67
CA GLU A 73 -28.70 2.07 -3.46
C GLU A 73 -27.77 1.05 -4.15
N GLY A 74 -26.64 0.71 -3.51
CA GLY A 74 -25.66 -0.25 -4.04
C GLY A 74 -24.78 0.29 -5.16
N LYS A 75 -24.76 1.61 -5.38
CA LYS A 75 -23.86 2.28 -6.32
C LYS A 75 -23.00 3.29 -5.60
N ALA A 76 -21.74 3.39 -5.99
CA ALA A 76 -20.88 4.51 -5.64
C ALA A 76 -21.53 5.81 -6.14
N VAL A 77 -21.61 6.83 -5.28
CA VAL A 77 -22.08 8.18 -5.60
C VAL A 77 -20.96 9.19 -5.32
N GLU A 78 -20.84 10.20 -6.19
CA GLU A 78 -19.89 11.33 -6.06
C GLU A 78 -20.24 12.27 -4.91
#